data_AF-A0AA85JAH7-F1
#
_entry.id   AF-A0AA85JAH7-F1
#
_cell.length_a   1.000
_cell.length_b   1.000
_cell.length_c   1.000
_cell.angle_alpha   90.00
_cell.angle_beta   90.00
_cell.angle_gamma   90.00
#
_symmetry.space_group_name_H-M   'P 1'
#
loop_
_entity.id
_entity.type
_entity.pdbx_description
1 polymer ?
#
loop_
_entity_poly.entity_id
_entity_poly.type
_entity_poly.pdbx_seq_one_letter_code
_entity_poly.pdbx_strand_id
1 'polypeptide(L)'
;MRDLEDTNLRLIQHCQESDDTIEILRNQVNESVDNYQKDVRILSKHQTSLQEAINSEKIKTQCLNLSMSDFLFSGYNSEQQKLILNDLHETITEVYRDTIRKSDTPLSSLQMLYEIEAKMVDLLEFLQTLPEDEVKEVKQAKEAEQRQQIKEEKKNQQRIYQEERIQKALERAKAEPKKQTGRRLVTRSQPPVIHKSDDKKNDAEAREAKELAFLFE
;
A
#
# COMPACT_ATOMS: atom_id res chain seq x y z
N MET A 1 85.48 -62.82 43.00
CA MET A 1 84.46 -63.52 42.19
C MET A 1 83.09 -63.04 42.63
N ARG A 2 82.62 -63.34 43.85
CA ARG A 2 81.32 -62.87 44.38
C ARG A 2 81.08 -61.35 44.34
N ASP A 3 82.04 -60.53 44.80
CA ASP A 3 81.86 -59.07 44.82
C ASP A 3 81.74 -58.45 43.41
N LEU A 4 82.37 -59.08 42.41
CA LEU A 4 82.28 -58.68 41.00
C LEU A 4 80.94 -59.08 40.38
N GLU A 5 80.41 -60.25 40.77
CA GLU A 5 79.08 -60.71 40.36
C GLU A 5 77.99 -59.81 40.96
N ASP A 6 78.10 -59.46 42.25
CA ASP A 6 77.14 -58.59 42.94
C ASP A 6 77.12 -57.16 42.39
N THR A 7 78.28 -56.62 42.01
CA THR A 7 78.39 -55.30 41.40
C THR A 7 77.86 -55.26 39.96
N ASN A 8 78.12 -56.31 39.18
CA ASN A 8 77.57 -56.45 37.83
C ASN A 8 76.04 -56.59 37.86
N LEU A 9 75.50 -57.40 38.79
CA LEU A 9 74.05 -57.56 38.96
C LEU A 9 73.37 -56.23 39.34
N ARG A 10 73.97 -55.45 40.25
CA ARG A 10 73.47 -54.11 40.59
C ARG A 10 73.49 -53.14 39.41
N LEU A 11 74.53 -53.20 38.58
CA LEU A 11 74.62 -52.35 37.38
C LEU A 11 73.54 -52.72 36.37
N ILE A 12 73.31 -54.02 36.13
CA ILE A 12 72.23 -54.49 35.26
C ILE A 12 70.87 -54.02 35.78
N GLN A 13 70.63 -54.15 37.08
CA GLN A 13 69.39 -53.68 37.70
C GLN A 13 69.22 -52.16 37.54
N HIS A 14 70.26 -51.36 37.79
CA HIS A 14 70.21 -49.91 37.59
C HIS A 14 69.97 -49.53 36.13
N CYS A 15 70.57 -50.24 35.17
CA CYS A 15 70.31 -50.03 33.75
C CYS A 15 68.86 -50.36 33.39
N GLN A 16 68.29 -51.46 33.91
CA GLN A 16 66.88 -51.82 33.72
C GLN A 16 65.94 -50.77 34.31
N GLU A 17 66.18 -50.36 35.57
CA GLU A 17 65.38 -49.31 36.22
C GLU A 17 65.47 -47.98 35.43
N SER A 18 66.66 -47.64 34.92
CA SER A 18 66.82 -46.46 34.06
C SER A 18 66.08 -46.61 32.73
N ASP A 19 66.11 -47.77 32.09
CA ASP A 19 65.38 -48.01 30.84
C ASP A 19 63.86 -47.92 31.03
N ASP A 20 63.34 -48.49 32.12
CA ASP A 20 61.93 -48.40 32.51
C ASP A 20 61.51 -46.94 32.75
N THR A 21 62.34 -46.15 33.44
CA THR A 21 62.04 -44.72 33.64
C THR A 21 62.04 -43.93 32.33
N ILE A 22 62.95 -44.26 31.40
CA ILE A 22 62.98 -43.63 30.07
C ILE A 22 61.72 -43.99 29.28
N GLU A 23 61.24 -45.23 29.37
CA GLU A 23 60.00 -45.66 28.71
C GLU A 23 58.78 -44.92 29.27
N ILE A 24 58.67 -44.79 30.61
CA ILE A 24 57.60 -44.03 31.26
C ILE A 24 57.62 -42.56 30.80
N LEU A 25 58.79 -41.92 30.80
CA LEU A 25 58.93 -40.53 30.35
C LEU A 25 58.57 -40.36 28.87
N ARG A 26 58.96 -41.31 28.01
CA ARG A 26 58.56 -41.30 26.59
C ARG A 26 57.05 -41.39 26.44
N ASN A 27 56.39 -42.28 27.19
CA ASN A 27 54.94 -42.42 27.14
C ASN A 27 54.24 -41.14 27.61
N GLN A 28 54.71 -40.52 28.70
CA GLN A 28 54.18 -39.23 29.17
C GLN A 28 54.35 -38.10 28.15
N VAL A 29 55.52 -38.02 27.50
CA VAL A 29 55.77 -37.03 26.44
C VAL A 29 54.84 -37.26 25.26
N ASN A 30 54.67 -38.50 24.83
CA ASN A 30 53.78 -38.85 23.71
C ASN A 30 52.32 -38.50 24.02
N GLU A 31 51.84 -38.80 25.23
CA GLU A 31 50.49 -38.45 25.66
C GLU A 31 50.30 -36.92 25.71
N SER A 32 51.29 -36.20 26.24
CA SER A 32 51.28 -34.74 26.27
C SER A 32 51.23 -34.14 24.86
N VAL A 33 52.04 -34.65 23.93
CA VAL A 33 52.04 -34.23 22.53
C VAL A 33 50.68 -34.51 21.86
N ASP A 34 50.09 -35.68 22.09
CA ASP A 34 48.77 -36.02 21.54
C ASP A 34 47.67 -35.09 22.08
N ASN A 35 47.71 -34.75 23.37
CA ASN A 35 46.79 -33.79 23.98
C ASN A 35 46.96 -32.39 23.39
N TYR A 36 48.20 -31.89 23.26
CA TYR A 36 48.44 -30.60 22.60
C TYR A 36 47.99 -30.60 21.14
N GLN A 37 48.17 -31.70 20.42
CA GLN A 37 47.66 -31.81 19.04
C GLN A 37 46.14 -31.77 18.98
N LYS A 38 45.44 -32.39 19.93
CA LYS A 38 43.97 -32.28 20.04
C LYS A 38 43.54 -30.84 20.30
N ASP A 39 44.20 -30.16 21.24
CA ASP A 39 43.90 -28.76 21.57
C ASP A 39 44.10 -27.83 20.37
N VAL A 40 45.21 -28.00 19.63
CA VAL A 40 45.48 -27.24 18.40
C VAL A 40 44.38 -27.48 17.36
N ARG A 41 43.92 -28.73 17.18
CA ARG A 41 42.82 -29.04 16.27
C ARG A 41 41.50 -28.38 16.70
N ILE A 42 41.20 -28.38 18.01
CA ILE A 42 40.00 -27.73 18.55
C ILE A 42 40.07 -26.22 18.34
N LEU A 43 41.19 -25.58 18.70
CA LEU A 43 41.40 -24.15 18.50
C LEU A 43 41.31 -23.75 17.03
N SER A 44 41.86 -24.55 16.12
CA SER A 44 41.74 -24.33 14.68
C SER A 44 40.28 -24.37 14.21
N LYS A 45 39.49 -25.34 14.69
CA LYS A 45 38.03 -25.40 14.40
C LYS A 45 37.27 -24.20 14.97
N HIS A 46 37.63 -23.74 16.16
CA HIS A 46 37.00 -22.57 16.77
C HIS A 46 37.34 -21.30 15.97
N GLN A 47 38.58 -21.18 15.49
CA GLN A 47 39.00 -20.08 14.64
C GLN A 47 38.21 -20.04 13.33
N THR A 48 38.03 -21.19 12.66
CA THR A 48 37.22 -21.24 11.42
C THR A 48 35.76 -20.88 11.69
N SER A 49 35.17 -21.41 12.77
CA SER A 49 33.78 -21.09 13.14
C SER A 49 33.58 -19.61 13.47
N LEU A 50 34.49 -18.99 14.22
CA LEU A 50 34.44 -17.56 14.51
C LEU A 50 34.62 -16.72 13.24
N GLN A 51 35.50 -17.15 12.32
CA GLN A 51 35.69 -16.45 11.06
C GLN A 51 34.44 -16.53 10.17
N GLU A 52 33.76 -17.66 10.14
CA GLU A 52 32.47 -17.83 9.47
C GLU A 52 31.39 -16.93 10.09
N ALA A 53 31.29 -16.89 11.42
CA ALA A 53 30.35 -16.02 12.13
C ALA A 53 30.59 -14.53 11.85
N ILE A 54 31.86 -14.10 11.83
CA ILE A 54 32.25 -12.74 11.46
C ILE A 54 31.83 -12.44 10.02
N ASN A 55 32.04 -13.37 9.10
CA ASN A 55 31.67 -13.20 7.70
C ASN A 55 30.13 -13.11 7.54
N SER A 56 29.36 -13.95 8.23
CA SER A 56 27.90 -13.86 8.20
C SER A 56 27.39 -12.54 8.76
N GLU A 57 27.99 -12.03 9.84
CA GLU A 57 27.59 -10.75 10.43
C GLU A 57 27.97 -9.57 9.54
N LYS A 58 29.12 -9.64 8.85
CA LYS A 58 29.51 -8.65 7.83
C LYS A 58 28.54 -8.63 6.65
N ILE A 59 28.14 -9.78 6.13
CA ILE A 59 27.14 -9.88 5.05
C ILE A 59 25.82 -9.27 5.52
N LYS A 60 25.35 -9.64 6.71
CA LYS A 60 24.12 -9.09 7.30
C LYS A 60 24.19 -7.57 7.45
N THR A 61 25.32 -7.05 7.91
CA THR A 61 25.56 -5.60 8.03
C THR A 61 25.54 -4.92 6.67
N GLN A 62 26.15 -5.52 5.65
CA GLN A 62 26.11 -5.00 4.27
C GLN A 62 24.69 -5.00 3.71
N CYS A 63 23.92 -6.08 3.87
CA CYS A 63 22.52 -6.14 3.45
C CYS A 63 21.67 -5.06 4.14
N LEU A 64 21.85 -4.86 5.45
CA LEU A 64 21.15 -3.81 6.19
C LEU A 64 21.56 -2.42 5.71
N ASN A 65 22.84 -2.18 5.43
CA ASN A 65 23.30 -0.90 4.89
C ASN A 65 22.72 -0.63 3.50
N LEU A 66 22.64 -1.65 2.62
CA LEU A 66 22.00 -1.51 1.31
C LEU A 66 20.50 -1.23 1.45
N SER A 67 19.81 -1.98 2.31
CA SER A 67 18.40 -1.72 2.60
C SER A 67 18.17 -0.34 3.20
N MET A 68 19.07 0.11 4.08
CA MET A 68 19.05 1.46 4.64
C MET A 68 19.36 2.51 3.58
N SER A 69 20.29 2.27 2.65
CA SER A 69 20.56 3.19 1.54
C SER A 69 19.40 3.27 0.57
N ASP A 70 18.73 2.16 0.27
CA ASP A 70 17.51 2.13 -0.55
C ASP A 70 16.37 2.87 0.15
N PHE A 71 16.30 2.80 1.48
CA PHE A 71 15.31 3.52 2.29
C PHE A 71 15.66 5.03 2.44
N LEU A 72 16.94 5.36 2.58
CA LEU A 72 17.47 6.73 2.62
C LEU A 72 17.49 7.39 1.23
N PHE A 73 17.42 6.62 0.14
CA PHE A 73 17.30 7.14 -1.24
C PHE A 73 16.05 8.03 -1.40
N SER A 74 15.07 7.91 -0.51
CA SER A 74 13.91 8.79 -0.47
C SER A 74 14.11 10.08 0.34
N GLY A 75 15.30 10.34 0.88
CA GLY A 75 15.65 11.59 1.56
C GLY A 75 14.94 11.85 2.89
N TYR A 76 14.28 10.85 3.46
CA TYR A 76 13.52 11.03 4.71
C TYR A 76 14.41 10.92 5.94
N ASN A 77 14.34 11.94 6.80
CA ASN A 77 14.94 11.91 8.14
C ASN A 77 14.22 10.90 9.05
N SER A 78 14.88 10.41 10.12
CA SER A 78 14.29 9.44 11.06
C SER A 78 12.93 9.89 11.62
N GLU A 79 12.75 11.18 11.89
CA GLU A 79 11.46 11.72 12.35
C GLU A 79 10.37 11.69 11.27
N GLN A 80 10.73 11.95 10.00
CA GLN A 80 9.79 11.85 8.89
C GLN A 80 9.37 10.40 8.64
N GLN A 81 10.28 9.45 8.83
CA GLN A 81 9.97 8.02 8.74
C GLN A 81 8.97 7.58 9.82
N LYS A 82 9.12 8.09 11.05
CA LYS A 82 8.15 7.82 12.13
C LYS A 82 6.77 8.41 11.82
N LEU A 83 6.71 9.63 11.26
CA LEU A 83 5.44 10.23 10.84
C LEU A 83 4.74 9.38 9.78
N ILE A 84 5.47 8.98 8.73
CA ILE A 84 4.91 8.11 7.68
C ILE A 84 4.43 6.78 8.27
N LEU A 85 5.17 6.19 9.20
CA LEU A 85 4.78 4.93 9.83
C LEU A 85 3.51 5.10 10.69
N ASN A 86 3.36 6.24 11.36
CA ASN A 86 2.15 6.56 12.13
C ASN A 86 0.95 6.81 11.21
N ASP A 87 1.10 7.58 10.13
CA ASP A 87 0.04 7.80 9.14
C ASP A 87 -0.41 6.46 8.52
N LEU A 88 0.54 5.60 8.18
CA LEU A 88 0.25 4.24 7.71
C LEU A 88 -0.48 3.41 8.77
N HIS A 89 -0.07 3.49 10.04
CA HIS A 89 -0.77 2.81 11.12
C HIS A 89 -2.22 3.30 11.29
N GLU A 90 -2.44 4.62 11.20
CA GLU A 90 -3.78 5.23 11.29
C GLU A 90 -4.67 4.77 10.14
N THR A 91 -4.19 4.85 8.90
CA THR A 91 -4.95 4.35 7.73
C THR A 91 -5.24 2.85 7.80
N ILE A 92 -4.30 2.02 8.25
CA ILE A 92 -4.54 0.58 8.47
C ILE A 92 -5.61 0.38 9.54
N THR A 93 -5.60 1.19 10.60
CA THR A 93 -6.59 1.12 11.70
C THR A 93 -7.98 1.48 11.20
N GLU A 94 -8.12 2.52 10.38
CA GLU A 94 -9.39 2.90 9.75
C GLU A 94 -9.95 1.75 8.89
N VAL A 95 -9.11 1.20 8.00
CA VAL A 95 -9.50 0.07 7.14
C VAL A 95 -9.86 -1.17 7.97
N TYR A 96 -9.10 -1.47 9.01
CA TYR A 96 -9.36 -2.59 9.92
C TYR A 96 -10.73 -2.43 10.62
N ARG A 97 -11.03 -1.22 11.09
CA ARG A 97 -12.31 -0.90 11.74
C ARG A 97 -13.49 -1.09 10.77
N ASP A 98 -13.36 -0.60 9.53
CA ASP A 98 -14.42 -0.69 8.53
C ASP A 98 -14.64 -2.12 8.04
N THR A 99 -13.55 -2.85 7.80
CA THR A 99 -13.60 -4.21 7.27
C THR A 99 -14.03 -5.21 8.33
N ILE A 100 -13.44 -5.21 9.52
CA ILE A 100 -13.59 -6.28 10.52
C ILE A 100 -14.59 -5.93 11.62
N ARG A 101 -14.83 -4.64 11.91
CA ARG A 101 -15.79 -4.14 12.92
C ARG A 101 -15.65 -4.82 14.29
N LYS A 102 -14.44 -5.22 14.69
CA LYS A 102 -14.14 -5.77 16.03
C LYS A 102 -13.81 -4.65 17.02
N SER A 103 -13.84 -4.98 18.31
CA SER A 103 -13.44 -4.09 19.41
C SER A 103 -11.99 -3.63 19.27
N ASP A 104 -11.74 -2.36 19.63
CA ASP A 104 -10.43 -1.68 19.62
C ASP A 104 -9.43 -2.37 20.54
N THR A 105 -8.91 -3.50 20.09
CA THR A 105 -7.80 -4.19 20.74
C THR A 105 -6.54 -3.55 20.18
N PRO A 106 -5.56 -3.14 21.02
CA PRO A 106 -4.32 -2.57 20.53
C PRO A 106 -3.53 -3.66 19.78
N LEU A 107 -3.68 -3.69 18.46
CA LEU A 107 -3.01 -4.62 17.56
C LEU A 107 -1.89 -3.89 16.82
N SER A 108 -0.83 -4.63 16.49
CA SER A 108 0.21 -4.11 15.59
C SER A 108 -0.33 -3.96 14.17
N SER A 109 0.19 -3.01 13.39
CA SER A 109 -0.18 -2.82 11.96
C SER A 109 -0.09 -4.13 11.16
N LEU A 110 0.93 -4.95 11.42
CA LEU A 110 1.11 -6.24 10.75
C LEU A 110 0.01 -7.24 11.09
N GLN A 111 -0.44 -7.27 12.35
CA GLN A 111 -1.52 -8.14 12.78
C GLN A 111 -2.85 -7.71 12.17
N MET A 112 -3.12 -6.40 12.14
CA MET A 112 -4.31 -5.85 11.48
C MET A 112 -4.32 -6.20 10.00
N LEU A 113 -3.19 -6.02 9.30
CA LEU A 113 -3.07 -6.38 7.88
C LEU A 113 -3.30 -7.87 7.64
N TYR A 114 -2.74 -8.74 8.49
CA TYR A 114 -2.96 -10.19 8.38
C TYR A 114 -4.44 -10.57 8.52
N GLU A 115 -5.15 -10.00 9.49
CA GLU A 115 -6.59 -10.26 9.62
C GLU A 115 -7.42 -9.71 8.45
N ILE A 116 -7.06 -8.53 7.93
CA ILE A 116 -7.70 -7.97 6.73
C ILE A 116 -7.49 -8.90 5.55
N GLU A 117 -6.27 -9.37 5.33
CA GLU A 117 -5.92 -10.29 4.26
C GLU A 117 -6.71 -11.61 4.38
N ALA A 118 -6.76 -12.20 5.58
CA ALA A 118 -7.54 -13.40 5.84
C ALA A 118 -9.02 -13.19 5.48
N LYS A 119 -9.62 -12.08 5.92
CA LYS A 119 -11.01 -11.75 5.58
C LYS A 119 -11.21 -11.54 4.08
N MET A 120 -10.25 -10.93 3.39
CA MET A 120 -10.32 -10.77 1.94
C MET A 120 -10.30 -12.12 1.23
N VAL A 121 -9.44 -13.04 1.65
CA VAL A 121 -9.38 -14.40 1.11
C VAL A 121 -10.70 -15.12 1.34
N ASP A 122 -11.25 -15.09 2.57
CA ASP A 122 -12.54 -15.71 2.90
C ASP A 122 -13.68 -15.17 2.02
N LEU A 123 -13.73 -13.85 1.80
CA LEU A 123 -14.74 -13.22 0.95
C LEU A 123 -14.59 -13.61 -0.52
N LEU A 124 -13.36 -13.77 -1.01
CA LEU A 124 -13.09 -14.21 -2.38
C LEU A 124 -13.49 -15.67 -2.59
N GLU A 125 -13.17 -16.54 -1.63
CA GLU A 125 -13.62 -17.94 -1.65
C GLU A 125 -15.15 -18.01 -1.60
N PHE A 126 -15.79 -17.25 -0.71
CA PHE A 126 -17.25 -17.18 -0.65
C PHE A 126 -17.85 -16.72 -1.97
N LEU A 127 -17.26 -15.72 -2.62
CA LEU A 127 -17.73 -15.21 -3.91
C LEU A 127 -17.67 -16.27 -5.02
N GLN A 128 -16.70 -17.19 -4.98
CA GLN A 128 -16.62 -18.31 -5.93
C GLN A 128 -17.71 -19.37 -5.71
N THR A 129 -18.25 -19.48 -4.50
CA THR A 129 -19.33 -20.43 -4.20
C THR A 129 -20.72 -19.95 -4.61
N LEU A 130 -20.89 -18.66 -4.92
CA LEU A 130 -22.19 -18.08 -5.24
C LEU A 130 -22.66 -18.49 -6.65
N PRO A 131 -23.95 -18.85 -6.82
CA PRO A 131 -24.50 -19.20 -8.12
C PRO A 131 -24.48 -18.00 -9.07
N GLU A 132 -24.00 -18.21 -10.31
CA GLU A 132 -23.80 -17.12 -11.26
C GLU A 132 -25.07 -16.34 -11.61
N ASP A 133 -26.23 -17.01 -11.60
CA ASP A 133 -27.49 -16.41 -12.02
C ASP A 133 -28.00 -15.40 -10.99
N GLU A 134 -27.95 -15.74 -9.70
CA GLU A 134 -28.27 -14.79 -8.63
C GLU A 134 -27.30 -13.60 -8.62
N VAL A 135 -26.00 -13.85 -8.87
CA VAL A 135 -24.99 -12.79 -8.97
C VAL A 135 -25.28 -11.85 -10.14
N LYS A 136 -25.75 -12.37 -11.28
CA LYS A 136 -26.14 -11.55 -12.45
C LYS A 136 -27.35 -10.68 -12.12
N GLU A 137 -28.37 -11.21 -11.46
CA GLU A 137 -29.55 -10.46 -11.05
C GLU A 137 -29.20 -9.33 -10.07
N VAL A 138 -28.39 -9.63 -9.04
CA VAL A 138 -27.93 -8.62 -8.06
C VAL A 138 -27.08 -7.54 -8.73
N LYS A 139 -26.21 -7.91 -9.68
CA LYS A 139 -25.43 -6.93 -10.46
C LYS A 139 -26.33 -6.01 -11.29
N GLN A 140 -27.34 -6.57 -11.96
CA GLN A 140 -28.30 -5.78 -12.74
C GLN A 140 -29.12 -4.84 -11.85
N ALA A 141 -29.57 -5.31 -10.68
CA ALA A 141 -30.29 -4.50 -9.70
C ALA A 141 -29.42 -3.34 -9.18
N LYS A 142 -28.16 -3.61 -8.80
CA LYS A 142 -27.23 -2.57 -8.34
C LYS A 142 -26.92 -1.55 -9.42
N GLU A 143 -26.74 -1.99 -10.67
CA GLU A 143 -26.50 -1.09 -11.80
C GLU A 143 -27.76 -0.25 -12.11
N ALA A 144 -28.96 -0.82 -11.97
CA ALA A 144 -30.22 -0.09 -12.08
C ALA A 144 -30.36 0.97 -10.97
N GLU A 145 -30.02 0.63 -9.73
CA GLU A 145 -30.01 1.56 -8.59
C GLU A 145 -29.02 2.71 -8.81
N GLN A 146 -27.78 2.42 -9.22
CA GLN A 146 -26.80 3.45 -9.55
C GLN A 146 -27.28 4.38 -10.66
N ARG A 147 -27.90 3.80 -11.71
CA ARG A 147 -28.51 4.60 -12.78
C ARG A 147 -29.64 5.50 -12.27
N GLN A 148 -30.42 5.05 -11.29
CA GLN A 148 -31.46 5.87 -10.66
C GLN A 148 -30.85 6.99 -9.82
N GLN A 149 -29.86 6.69 -8.97
CA GLN A 149 -29.17 7.68 -8.14
C GLN A 149 -28.58 8.81 -9.00
N ILE A 150 -27.87 8.49 -10.09
CA ILE A 150 -27.32 9.50 -11.02
C ILE A 150 -28.42 10.38 -11.64
N LYS A 151 -29.57 9.79 -11.99
CA LYS A 151 -30.71 10.56 -12.54
C LYS A 151 -31.30 11.49 -11.49
N GLU A 152 -31.45 11.02 -10.25
CA GLU A 152 -31.97 11.82 -9.14
C GLU A 152 -31.04 12.97 -8.77
N GLU A 153 -29.73 12.71 -8.68
CA GLU A 153 -28.72 13.76 -8.45
C GLU A 153 -28.79 14.84 -9.52
N LYS A 154 -28.87 14.45 -10.80
CA LYS A 154 -28.99 15.40 -11.92
C LYS A 154 -30.29 16.20 -11.84
N LYS A 155 -31.41 15.57 -11.48
CA LYS A 155 -32.70 16.25 -11.27
C LYS A 155 -32.64 17.23 -10.11
N ASN A 156 -31.99 16.85 -9.00
CA ASN A 156 -31.80 17.70 -7.84
C ASN A 156 -30.91 18.90 -8.16
N GLN A 157 -29.81 18.71 -8.87
CA GLN A 157 -28.95 19.81 -9.34
C GLN A 157 -29.73 20.79 -10.23
N GLN A 158 -30.57 20.30 -11.14
CA GLN A 158 -31.44 21.16 -11.95
C GLN A 158 -32.47 21.91 -11.10
N ARG A 159 -33.03 21.25 -10.07
CA ARG A 159 -33.98 21.89 -9.14
C ARG A 159 -33.32 23.02 -8.37
N ILE A 160 -32.13 22.78 -7.79
CA ILE A 160 -31.35 23.79 -7.08
C ILE A 160 -31.04 24.98 -8.00
N TYR A 161 -30.58 24.72 -9.22
CA TYR A 161 -30.29 25.79 -10.19
C TYR A 161 -31.54 26.61 -10.54
N GLN A 162 -32.71 25.98 -10.67
CA GLN A 162 -33.97 26.67 -10.90
C GLN A 162 -34.40 27.50 -9.68
N GLU A 163 -34.29 26.94 -8.48
CA GLU A 163 -34.57 27.61 -7.21
C GLU A 163 -33.68 28.85 -7.05
N GLU A 164 -32.37 28.75 -7.27
CA GLU A 164 -31.43 29.88 -7.24
C GLU A 164 -31.81 30.97 -8.26
N ARG A 165 -32.23 30.57 -9.47
CA ARG A 165 -32.64 31.51 -10.52
C ARG A 165 -33.91 32.26 -10.14
N ILE A 166 -34.88 31.57 -9.54
CA ILE A 166 -36.13 32.17 -9.04
C ILE A 166 -35.80 33.10 -7.87
N GLN A 167 -34.98 32.66 -6.93
CA GLN A 167 -34.57 33.47 -5.78
C GLN A 167 -33.90 34.77 -6.21
N LYS A 168 -32.95 34.71 -7.15
CA LYS A 168 -32.27 35.90 -7.70
C LYS A 168 -33.23 36.84 -8.44
N ALA A 169 -34.24 36.30 -9.13
CA ALA A 169 -35.28 37.10 -9.78
C ALA A 169 -36.20 37.80 -8.75
N LEU A 170 -36.59 37.09 -7.69
CA LEU A 170 -37.37 37.65 -6.59
C LEU A 170 -36.60 38.74 -5.83
N GLU A 171 -35.31 38.53 -5.58
CA GLU A 171 -34.43 39.55 -4.97
C GLU A 171 -34.36 40.80 -5.84
N ARG A 172 -34.21 40.66 -7.16
CA ARG A 172 -34.25 41.80 -8.11
C ARG A 172 -35.60 42.51 -8.13
N ALA A 173 -36.70 41.78 -8.01
CA ALA A 173 -38.05 42.37 -7.98
C ALA A 173 -38.34 43.11 -6.66
N LYS A 174 -37.79 42.62 -5.54
CA LYS A 174 -37.90 43.28 -4.23
C LYS A 174 -36.93 44.44 -4.03
N ALA A 175 -35.83 44.48 -4.80
CA ALA A 175 -34.86 45.57 -4.72
C ALA A 175 -35.52 46.91 -5.04
N GLU A 176 -35.14 47.95 -4.28
CA GLU A 176 -35.68 49.29 -4.50
C GLU A 176 -35.40 49.75 -5.95
N PRO A 177 -36.39 50.35 -6.64
CA PRO A 177 -36.19 50.85 -7.98
C PRO A 177 -35.04 51.85 -7.98
N LYS A 178 -34.07 51.64 -8.88
CA LYS A 178 -32.88 52.50 -8.98
C LYS A 178 -33.33 53.95 -9.18
N LYS A 179 -33.06 54.79 -8.19
CA LYS A 179 -33.32 56.23 -8.26
C LYS A 179 -32.54 56.80 -9.46
N GLN A 180 -33.23 57.44 -10.39
CA GLN A 180 -32.59 58.08 -11.54
C GLN A 180 -31.82 59.31 -11.05
N THR A 181 -30.52 59.16 -10.81
CA THR A 181 -29.60 60.27 -10.55
C THR A 181 -28.97 60.69 -11.89
N GLY A 182 -29.25 61.91 -12.35
CA GLY A 182 -28.67 62.45 -13.59
C GLY A 182 -29.69 63.13 -14.53
N ARG A 183 -29.28 63.39 -15.77
CA ARG A 183 -30.11 64.05 -16.81
C ARG A 183 -31.23 63.11 -17.28
N ARG A 184 -32.47 63.61 -17.40
CA ARG A 184 -33.63 62.83 -17.87
C ARG A 184 -33.36 62.20 -19.24
N LEU A 185 -33.72 60.93 -19.40
CA LEU A 185 -33.62 60.23 -20.67
C LEU A 185 -34.55 60.90 -21.69
N VAL A 186 -33.98 61.46 -22.75
CA VAL A 186 -34.75 62.00 -23.88
C VAL A 186 -35.08 60.84 -24.82
N THR A 187 -36.37 60.65 -25.11
CA THR A 187 -36.81 59.65 -26.09
C THR A 187 -36.22 59.99 -27.45
N ARG A 188 -35.56 59.02 -28.08
CA ARG A 188 -35.12 59.15 -29.47
C ARG A 188 -36.35 59.11 -30.39
N SER A 189 -36.24 59.67 -31.58
CA SER A 189 -37.26 59.52 -32.62
C SER A 189 -37.55 58.03 -32.83
N GLN A 190 -38.84 57.67 -32.95
CA GLN A 190 -39.21 56.30 -33.29
C GLN A 190 -38.62 55.96 -34.67
N PRO A 191 -37.94 54.81 -34.81
CA PRO A 191 -37.55 54.30 -36.12
C PRO A 191 -38.80 54.16 -36.99
N PRO A 192 -38.69 54.39 -38.31
CA PRO A 192 -39.81 54.17 -39.22
C PRO A 192 -40.33 52.75 -39.06
N VAL A 193 -41.65 52.62 -38.92
CA VAL A 193 -42.32 51.32 -38.82
C VAL A 193 -42.11 50.58 -40.13
N ILE A 194 -41.25 49.56 -40.10
CA ILE A 194 -41.10 48.65 -41.22
C ILE A 194 -42.33 47.74 -41.18
N HIS A 195 -43.33 48.06 -42.00
CA HIS A 195 -44.39 47.10 -42.31
C HIS A 195 -43.75 45.91 -43.00
N LYS A 196 -43.74 44.75 -42.33
CA LYS A 196 -43.41 43.50 -43.00
C LYS A 196 -44.51 43.27 -44.03
N SER A 197 -44.17 43.20 -45.30
CA SER A 197 -45.13 42.80 -46.33
C SER A 197 -45.66 41.41 -45.97
N ASP A 198 -46.98 41.22 -46.02
CA ASP A 198 -47.66 39.95 -45.77
C ASP A 198 -47.43 38.92 -46.89
N ASP A 199 -46.37 39.10 -47.68
CA ASP A 199 -46.02 38.25 -48.83
C ASP A 199 -45.92 36.78 -48.42
N LYS A 200 -45.52 36.48 -47.17
CA LYS A 200 -45.44 35.10 -46.66
C LYS A 200 -46.82 34.44 -46.42
N LYS A 201 -47.85 35.21 -46.09
CA LYS A 201 -49.22 34.67 -45.96
C LYS A 201 -49.80 34.38 -47.35
N ASN A 202 -49.62 35.31 -48.27
CA ASN A 202 -50.07 35.16 -49.65
C ASN A 202 -49.39 33.97 -50.34
N ASP A 203 -48.10 33.73 -50.06
CA ASP A 203 -47.34 32.60 -50.62
C ASP A 203 -47.76 31.26 -50.01
N ALA A 204 -48.17 31.24 -48.73
CA ALA A 204 -48.73 30.04 -48.09
C ALA A 204 -50.13 29.69 -48.63
N GLU A 205 -51.01 30.69 -48.79
CA GLU A 205 -52.34 30.53 -49.39
C GLU A 205 -52.25 30.09 -50.86
N ALA A 206 -51.29 30.62 -51.63
CA ALA A 206 -51.03 30.18 -53.00
C ALA A 206 -50.49 28.74 -53.07
N ARG A 207 -49.78 28.27 -52.03
CA ARG A 207 -49.28 26.90 -51.93
C ARG A 207 -50.38 25.92 -51.58
N GLU A 208 -51.23 26.26 -50.59
CA GLU A 208 -52.43 25.49 -50.26
C GLU A 208 -53.40 25.40 -51.44
N ALA A 209 -53.61 26.49 -52.18
CA ALA A 209 -54.45 26.49 -53.38
C ALA A 209 -53.91 25.55 -54.48
N LYS A 210 -52.59 25.47 -54.65
CA LYS A 210 -51.94 24.52 -55.58
C LYS A 210 -52.07 23.08 -55.11
N GLU A 211 -51.91 22.82 -53.81
CA GLU A 211 -52.06 21.49 -53.23
C GLU A 211 -53.52 20.98 -53.32
N LEU A 212 -54.50 21.87 -53.09
CA LEU A 212 -55.91 21.56 -53.30
C LEU A 212 -56.22 21.29 -54.77
N ALA A 213 -55.69 22.08 -55.70
CA ALA A 213 -55.89 21.84 -57.13
C ALA A 213 -55.35 20.46 -57.58
N PHE A 214 -54.23 20.01 -57.02
CA PHE A 214 -53.66 18.69 -57.30
C PHE A 214 -54.46 17.51 -56.70
N LEU A 215 -55.22 17.75 -55.64
CA LEU A 215 -56.03 16.71 -54.96
C LEU A 215 -57.40 16.45 -55.63
N PHE A 216 -57.86 17.37 -56.49
CA PHE A 216 -59.16 17.29 -57.15
C PHE A 216 -59.08 17.18 -58.68
N GLU A 217 -57.91 16.83 -59.21
CA GLU A 217 -57.67 16.41 -60.61
C GLU A 217 -57.48 14.89 -60.67
#